data_AF-A0AA38FM39-F1
#
_entry.id   AF-A0AA38FM39-F1
#
_cell.length_a   1.000
_cell.length_b   1.000
_cell.length_c   1.000
_cell.angle_alpha   90.00
_cell.angle_beta   90.00
_cell.angle_gamma   90.00
#
_symmetry.space_group_name_H-M   'P 1'
#
loop_
_entity.id
_entity.type
_entity.pdbx_description
1 polymer ?
#
loop_
_entity_poly.entity_id
_entity_poly.type
_entity_poly.pdbx_seq_one_letter_code
_entity_poly.pdbx_strand_id
1 'polypeptide(L)'
;IPVDLPGTLYRKARIGSNQIRRILQRVIDERREDLASGLASSDQDLLSYLLCNVDGWENPLSDSDIKDNILQLLMAGHDTNVVIVTLLLRNLALNPHCYRQVLQ
;
A
#
# COMPACT_ATOMS: atom_id res chain seq x y z
N ILE A 1 23.53 -9.54 -5.90
CA ILE A 1 23.02 -10.20 -4.67
C ILE A 1 22.74 -9.11 -3.64
N PRO A 2 21.56 -9.06 -2.98
CA PRO A 2 21.33 -8.12 -1.90
C PRO A 2 22.27 -8.39 -0.71
N VAL A 3 23.00 -7.38 -0.26
CA VAL A 3 24.02 -7.51 0.81
C VAL A 3 23.53 -6.79 2.07
N ASP A 4 23.32 -7.54 3.16
CA ASP A 4 22.93 -6.99 4.47
C ASP A 4 24.14 -6.63 5.32
N LEU A 5 24.76 -5.49 5.01
CA LEU A 5 25.84 -4.91 5.78
C LEU A 5 25.47 -3.49 6.26
N PRO A 6 26.05 -3.00 7.36
CA PRO A 6 25.87 -1.62 7.80
C PRO A 6 26.10 -0.63 6.65
N GLY A 7 25.15 0.29 6.45
CA GLY A 7 25.22 1.33 5.42
C GLY A 7 24.63 0.96 4.05
N THR A 8 24.37 -0.31 3.74
CA THR A 8 23.83 -0.70 2.43
C THR A 8 22.37 -0.29 2.25
N LEU A 9 21.97 -0.03 1.00
CA LEU A 9 20.57 0.27 0.66
C LEU A 9 19.64 -0.88 1.04
N TYR A 10 20.09 -2.13 0.83
CA TYR A 10 19.31 -3.31 1.20
C TYR A 10 19.04 -3.36 2.72
N ARG A 11 20.06 -3.13 3.56
CA ARG A 11 19.86 -3.09 5.01
C ARG A 11 18.92 -1.97 5.43
N LYS A 12 19.06 -0.77 4.84
CA LYS A 12 18.16 0.37 5.11
C LYS A 12 16.72 0.03 4.73
N ALA A 13 16.49 -0.54 3.55
CA ALA A 13 15.18 -0.97 3.07
C ALA A 13 14.56 -2.04 3.99
N ARG A 14 15.36 -3.02 4.43
CA ARG A 14 14.91 -4.07 5.35
C ARG A 14 14.50 -3.52 6.73
N ILE A 15 15.26 -2.56 7.26
CA ILE A 15 14.90 -1.91 8.53
C ILE A 15 13.64 -1.07 8.36
N GLY A 16 13.52 -0.31 7.27
CA GLY A 16 12.35 0.50 6.97
C GLY A 16 11.09 -0.36 6.78
N SER A 17 11.17 -1.46 6.03
CA SER A 17 10.05 -2.38 5.86
C SER A 17 9.59 -2.99 7.18
N ASN A 18 10.53 -3.33 8.07
CA ASN A 18 10.20 -3.80 9.41
C ASN A 18 9.49 -2.74 10.26
N GLN A 19 9.86 -1.45 10.13
CA GLN A 19 9.15 -0.36 10.80
C GLN A 19 7.72 -0.22 10.29
N ILE A 20 7.53 -0.25 8.96
CA ILE A 20 6.20 -0.19 8.34
C ILE A 20 5.33 -1.36 8.80
N ARG A 21 5.88 -2.58 8.84
CA ARG A 21 5.16 -3.78 9.32
C ARG A 21 4.67 -3.64 10.76
N ARG A 22 5.41 -2.94 11.63
CA ARG A 22 4.98 -2.65 13.01
C ARG A 22 3.85 -1.63 13.06
N ILE A 23 3.88 -0.63 12.19
CA ILE A 23 2.78 0.35 12.07
C ILE A 23 1.53 -0.38 11.58
N LEU A 24 1.64 -1.20 10.53
CA LEU A 24 0.53 -1.99 10.02
C LEU A 24 -0.06 -2.94 11.06
N GLN A 25 0.76 -3.53 11.94
CA GLN A 25 0.23 -4.33 13.04
C GLN A 25 -0.73 -3.52 13.92
N ARG A 26 -0.35 -2.31 14.33
CA ARG A 26 -1.23 -1.47 15.16
C ARG A 26 -2.54 -1.14 14.46
N VAL A 27 -2.47 -0.80 13.18
CA VAL A 27 -3.67 -0.51 12.36
C VAL A 27 -4.57 -1.76 12.22
N ILE A 28 -3.98 -2.95 12.09
CA ILE A 28 -4.71 -4.21 12.09
C ILE A 28 -5.41 -4.44 13.43
N ASP A 29 -4.69 -4.24 14.54
CA ASP A 29 -5.23 -4.45 15.90
C ASP A 29 -6.40 -3.48 16.18
N GLU A 30 -6.22 -2.19 15.88
CA GLU A 30 -7.27 -1.17 15.96
C GLU A 30 -8.48 -1.55 15.09
N ARG A 31 -8.25 -1.97 13.85
CA ARG A 31 -9.36 -2.35 12.97
C ARG A 31 -10.13 -3.58 13.46
N ARG A 32 -9.45 -4.55 14.11
CA ARG A 32 -10.12 -5.71 14.72
C ARG A 32 -11.01 -5.29 15.87
N GLU A 33 -10.58 -4.34 16.70
CA GLU A 33 -11.40 -3.77 17.78
C GLU A 33 -12.62 -3.03 17.23
N ASP A 34 -12.44 -2.24 16.17
CA ASP A 34 -13.55 -1.54 15.50
C ASP A 34 -14.57 -2.52 14.90
N LEU A 35 -14.12 -3.59 14.26
CA LEU A 35 -14.99 -4.64 13.73
C LEU A 35 -15.75 -5.38 14.85
N ALA A 36 -15.06 -5.71 15.95
CA ALA A 36 -15.67 -6.41 17.09
C ALA A 36 -16.71 -5.55 17.83
N SER A 37 -16.50 -4.23 17.86
CA SER A 37 -17.41 -3.26 18.48
C SER A 37 -18.51 -2.75 17.54
N GLY A 38 -18.50 -3.17 16.27
CA GLY A 38 -19.46 -2.74 15.25
C GLY A 38 -19.24 -1.30 14.75
N LEU A 39 -18.08 -0.71 15.03
CA LEU A 39 -17.67 0.61 14.55
C LEU A 39 -17.15 0.59 13.10
N ALA A 40 -16.75 -0.58 12.60
CA ALA A 40 -16.37 -0.81 11.21
C ALA A 40 -17.19 -1.94 10.57
N SER A 41 -17.37 -1.88 9.25
CA SER A 41 -17.96 -2.97 8.46
C SER A 41 -16.91 -3.77 7.70
N SER A 42 -17.23 -5.01 7.34
CA SER A 42 -16.35 -5.91 6.60
C SER A 42 -16.06 -5.45 5.16
N ASP A 43 -16.88 -4.56 4.60
CA ASP A 43 -16.80 -4.00 3.25
C ASP A 43 -16.34 -2.54 3.21
N GLN A 44 -15.95 -1.96 4.36
CA GLN A 44 -15.60 -0.54 4.48
C GLN A 44 -14.38 -0.15 3.63
N ASP A 45 -13.33 -0.98 3.66
CA ASP A 45 -12.12 -0.79 2.88
C ASP A 45 -11.39 -2.13 2.70
N LEU A 46 -10.25 -2.09 2.00
CA LEU A 46 -9.43 -3.26 1.73
C LEU A 46 -8.96 -3.95 3.01
N LEU A 47 -8.59 -3.22 4.07
CA LEU A 47 -8.10 -3.83 5.29
C LEU A 47 -9.23 -4.60 5.99
N SER A 48 -10.42 -4.00 6.09
CA SER A 48 -11.61 -4.71 6.58
C SER A 48 -11.90 -5.96 5.76
N TYR A 49 -11.83 -5.84 4.43
CA TYR A 49 -12.06 -6.96 3.53
C TYR A 49 -11.06 -8.10 3.79
N LEU A 50 -9.76 -7.80 3.86
CA LEU A 50 -8.72 -8.81 4.10
C LEU A 50 -8.81 -9.45 5.50
N LEU A 51 -9.33 -8.73 6.50
CA LEU A 51 -9.53 -9.27 7.86
C LEU A 51 -10.74 -10.19 7.96
N CYS A 52 -11.78 -9.97 7.15
CA CYS A 52 -13.04 -10.70 7.22
C CYS A 52 -13.17 -11.81 6.17
N ASN A 53 -12.27 -11.89 5.20
CA ASN A 53 -12.32 -12.89 4.13
C ASN A 53 -11.24 -13.95 4.27
N VAL A 54 -11.47 -15.05 3.59
CA VAL A 54 -10.58 -16.20 3.53
C VAL A 54 -9.82 -16.24 2.21
N ASP A 55 -8.71 -16.95 2.19
CA ASP A 55 -7.95 -17.24 0.98
C ASP A 55 -8.68 -18.24 0.06
N GLY A 56 -8.05 -18.59 -1.06
CA GLY A 56 -8.59 -19.54 -2.03
C GLY A 56 -8.75 -20.99 -1.52
N TRP A 57 -8.26 -21.27 -0.31
CA TRP A 57 -8.40 -22.55 0.39
C TRP A 57 -9.28 -22.45 1.64
N GLU A 58 -10.08 -21.38 1.75
CA GLU A 58 -10.99 -21.11 2.85
C GLU A 58 -10.30 -20.87 4.23
N ASN A 59 -9.01 -20.55 4.23
CA ASN A 59 -8.29 -20.20 5.46
C ASN A 59 -8.30 -18.67 5.70
N PRO A 60 -8.47 -18.20 6.93
CA PRO A 60 -8.25 -16.80 7.25
C PRO A 60 -6.82 -16.36 6.93
N LEU A 61 -6.65 -15.16 6.38
CA LEU A 61 -5.33 -14.61 6.09
C LEU A 61 -4.56 -14.33 7.39
N SER A 62 -3.26 -14.68 7.40
CA SER A 62 -2.40 -14.33 8.52
C SER A 62 -2.08 -12.84 8.55
N ASP A 63 -1.71 -12.30 9.71
CA ASP A 63 -1.24 -10.91 9.81
C ASP A 63 -0.04 -10.62 8.90
N SER A 64 0.80 -11.63 8.64
CA SER A 64 1.88 -11.51 7.65
C SER A 64 1.33 -11.30 6.25
N ASP A 65 0.38 -12.13 5.82
CA ASP A 65 -0.19 -12.07 4.48
C ASP A 65 -0.94 -10.76 4.27
N ILE A 66 -1.71 -10.31 5.26
CA ILE A 66 -2.44 -9.03 5.21
C ILE A 66 -1.44 -7.87 5.07
N LYS A 67 -0.38 -7.85 5.88
CA LYS A 67 0.66 -6.81 5.79
C LYS A 67 1.38 -6.84 4.44
N ASP A 68 1.66 -8.02 3.91
CA ASP A 68 2.33 -8.18 2.62
C ASP A 68 1.47 -7.64 1.47
N ASN A 69 0.19 -7.99 1.44
CA ASN A 69 -0.76 -7.48 0.45
C ASN A 69 -0.88 -5.95 0.52
N ILE A 70 -1.05 -5.39 1.71
CA ILE A 70 -1.17 -3.93 1.88
C ILE A 70 0.14 -3.23 1.48
N LEU A 71 1.29 -3.73 1.92
CA LEU A 71 2.59 -3.14 1.58
C LEU A 71 2.86 -3.19 0.07
N GLN A 72 2.53 -4.32 -0.58
CA GLN A 72 2.69 -4.47 -2.02
C GLN A 72 1.83 -3.47 -2.79
N LEU A 73 0.57 -3.27 -2.38
CA LEU A 73 -0.33 -2.31 -3.02
C LEU A 73 0.14 -0.87 -2.81
N LEU A 74 0.61 -0.52 -1.62
CA LEU A 74 1.17 0.81 -1.34
C LEU A 74 2.38 1.11 -2.23
N MET A 75 3.31 0.16 -2.35
CA MET A 75 4.50 0.32 -3.20
C MET A 75 4.13 0.42 -4.68
N ALA A 76 3.25 -0.46 -5.16
CA ALA A 76 2.80 -0.46 -6.55
C ALA A 76 2.10 0.85 -6.92
N GLY A 77 1.21 1.35 -6.05
CA GLY A 77 0.50 2.59 -6.27
C GLY A 77 1.40 3.82 -6.16
N HIS A 78 2.36 3.85 -5.24
CA HIS A 78 3.26 4.99 -5.08
C HIS A 78 4.18 5.18 -6.28
N ASP A 79 4.96 4.15 -6.62
CA ASP A 79 6.05 4.31 -7.60
C ASP A 79 5.52 4.54 -9.02
N THR A 80 4.39 3.91 -9.38
CA THR A 80 3.78 4.06 -10.70
C THR A 80 3.03 5.39 -10.84
N ASN A 81 2.21 5.78 -9.85
CA ASN A 81 1.42 7.00 -9.93
C ASN A 81 2.29 8.25 -9.91
N VAL A 82 3.37 8.27 -9.11
CA VAL A 82 4.31 9.40 -9.11
C VAL A 82 4.91 9.61 -10.50
N VAL A 83 5.32 8.54 -11.18
CA VAL A 83 5.87 8.61 -12.53
C VAL A 83 4.80 9.08 -13.53
N ILE A 84 3.60 8.50 -13.48
CA ILE A 84 2.50 8.87 -14.38
C ILE A 84 2.15 10.35 -14.24
N VAL A 85 1.96 10.84 -13.00
CA VAL A 85 1.63 12.26 -12.76
C VAL A 85 2.76 13.16 -13.24
N THR A 86 4.01 12.80 -12.97
CA THR A 86 5.17 13.58 -13.41
C THR A 86 5.23 13.68 -14.94
N LEU A 87 5.04 12.55 -15.63
CA LEU A 87 5.05 12.50 -17.09
C LEU A 87 3.85 13.22 -17.70
N LEU A 88 2.66 13.11 -17.09
CA LEU A 88 1.47 13.83 -17.50
C LEU A 88 1.71 15.35 -17.44
N LEU A 89 2.17 15.85 -16.29
CA LEU A 89 2.45 17.28 -16.11
C LEU A 89 3.52 17.76 -17.09
N ARG A 90 4.60 17.00 -17.28
CA ARG A 90 5.63 17.30 -18.28
C ARG A 90 5.05 17.36 -19.69
N ASN A 91 4.20 16.39 -20.05
CA ASN A 91 3.63 16.30 -21.39
C ASN A 91 2.67 17.46 -21.67
N LEU A 92 1.83 17.85 -20.70
CA LEU A 92 0.93 18.99 -20.84
C LEU A 92 1.70 20.31 -20.96
N ALA A 93 2.78 20.49 -20.19
CA ALA A 93 3.63 21.68 -20.27
C ALA A 93 4.34 21.82 -21.62
N LEU A 94 4.78 20.70 -22.21
CA LEU A 94 5.48 20.70 -23.50
C LEU A 94 4.52 20.77 -24.71
N ASN A 95 3.22 20.53 -24.51
CA ASN A 95 2.22 20.50 -25.59
C ASN A 95 1.01 21.39 -25.25
N PRO A 96 1.09 22.72 -25.48
CA PRO A 96 0.02 23.66 -25.12
C PRO A 96 -1.33 23.38 -25.79
N HIS A 97 -1.34 22.75 -26.97
CA HIS A 97 -2.57 22.31 -27.61
C HIS A 97 -3.29 21.23 -26.78
N CYS A 98 -2.56 20.19 -26.33
CA CYS A 98 -3.11 19.15 -25.46
C CYS A 98 -3.58 19.71 -24.13
N TYR A 99 -2.81 20.63 -23.52
CA TYR A 99 -3.21 21.30 -22.29
C TYR A 99 -4.55 22.03 -22.43
N ARG A 100 -4.73 22.81 -23.52
CA ARG A 100 -5.99 23.53 -23.77
C ARG A 100 -7.18 22.59 -23.93
N GLN A 101 -6.99 21.41 -24.52
CA GLN A 101 -8.06 20.42 -24.67
C GLN A 101 -8.45 19.76 -23.34
N VAL A 102 -7.49 19.53 -22.44
CA VAL A 102 -7.76 18.94 -21.11
C VAL A 102 -8.42 19.94 -20.16
N LEU A 103 -8.18 21.25 -20.35
CA LEU A 103 -8.71 22.31 -19.49
C LEU A 103 -10.19 22.66 -19.75
N GLN A 104 -10.73 22.31 -20.93
CA GLN A 104 -12.12 22.55 -21.32
C GLN A 104 -13.08 21.58 -20.64
#